data_AF-S4PZL6-F1
#
_entry.id   AF-S4PZL6-F1
#
_cell.length_a   1.000
_cell.length_b   1.000
_cell.length_c   1.000
_cell.angle_alpha   90.00
_cell.angle_beta   90.00
_cell.angle_gamma   90.00
#
_symmetry.space_group_name_H-M   'P 1'
#
loop_
_entity.id
_entity.type
_entity.pdbx_description
1 polymer ?
#
loop_
_entity_poly.entity_id
_entity_poly.type
_entity_poly.pdbx_seq_one_letter_code
_entity_poly.pdbx_strand_id
1 'polypeptide(L)' 'HSRSHLTVKRYSCHICGLGFNDSGNLSRHRKALHSEHRPHACNICHKTFSRNSHLQEHIRTHSDSRDY' A
#
# COMPACT_ATOMS: atom_id res chain seq x y z
N HIS A 1 -39.39 -8.91 -4.92
CA HIS A 1 -38.20 -8.96 -5.78
C HIS A 1 -36.95 -8.84 -4.93
N SER A 2 -36.55 -9.93 -4.29
CA SER A 2 -35.30 -10.04 -3.54
C SER A 2 -34.13 -10.15 -4.52
N ARG A 3 -33.85 -9.05 -5.23
CA ARG A 3 -32.51 -8.84 -5.77
C ARG A 3 -31.65 -8.44 -4.59
N SER A 4 -31.17 -9.46 -3.88
CA SER A 4 -29.94 -9.36 -3.11
C SER A 4 -29.01 -8.44 -3.88
N HIS A 5 -28.52 -7.39 -3.23
CA HIS A 5 -27.42 -6.57 -3.75
C HIS A 5 -26.26 -7.52 -4.05
N LEU A 6 -26.27 -8.13 -5.24
CA LEU A 6 -25.14 -8.80 -5.84
C LEU A 6 -24.18 -7.66 -6.03
N THR A 7 -23.39 -7.45 -5.00
CA THR A 7 -22.28 -6.55 -5.01
C THR A 7 -21.33 -7.22 -5.99
N VAL A 8 -21.54 -6.97 -7.29
CA VAL A 8 -20.75 -7.57 -8.36
C VAL A 8 -19.38 -6.97 -8.19
N LYS A 9 -18.58 -7.64 -7.36
CA LYS A 9 -17.19 -7.32 -7.10
C LYS A 9 -16.45 -7.65 -8.39
N ARG A 10 -16.43 -6.69 -9.31
CA ARG A 10 -15.81 -6.83 -10.65
C ARG A 10 -14.30 -7.05 -10.57
N TYR A 11 -13.69 -6.64 -9.46
CA TYR A 11 -12.24 -6.66 -9.28
C TYR A 11 -11.87 -7.58 -8.13
N SER A 12 -11.31 -8.76 -8.44
CA SER A 12 -10.85 -9.73 -7.43
C SER A 12 -9.34 -9.72 -7.30
N CYS A 13 -8.84 -9.83 -6.06
CA CYS A 13 -7.42 -10.04 -5.80
C CYS A 13 -7.04 -11.48 -6.14
N HIS A 14 -6.09 -11.70 -7.05
CA HIS A 14 -5.65 -13.07 -7.38
C HIS A 14 -4.85 -13.74 -6.24
N ILE A 15 -4.39 -12.97 -5.25
CA ILE A 15 -3.46 -13.45 -4.22
C ILE A 15 -4.25 -14.05 -3.04
N CYS A 16 -5.31 -13.37 -2.61
CA CYS A 16 -6.16 -13.83 -1.50
C CYS A 16 -7.62 -14.08 -1.88
N GLY A 17 -8.00 -13.88 -3.15
CA GLY A 17 -9.37 -14.07 -3.63
C GLY A 17 -10.37 -12.97 -3.22
N LEU A 18 -9.93 -11.92 -2.52
CA LEU A 18 -10.84 -10.90 -1.99
C LEU A 18 -11.40 -10.01 -3.11
N GLY A 19 -12.72 -9.89 -3.17
CA GLY A 19 -13.40 -9.10 -4.20
C GLY A 19 -13.66 -7.64 -3.79
N PHE A 20 -13.54 -6.75 -4.76
CA PHE A 20 -13.70 -5.30 -4.68
C PHE A 20 -14.60 -4.80 -5.81
N ASN A 21 -15.29 -3.69 -5.54
CA ASN A 21 -16.18 -3.05 -6.52
C ASN A 21 -15.45 -2.04 -7.41
N ASP A 22 -14.25 -1.63 -7.00
CA ASP A 22 -13.46 -0.59 -7.64
C ASP A 22 -12.01 -1.05 -7.82
N SER A 23 -11.42 -0.67 -8.95
CA SER A 23 -10.04 -1.04 -9.31
C SER A 23 -9.00 -0.33 -8.44
N GLY A 24 -9.27 0.90 -8.00
CA GLY A 24 -8.43 1.65 -7.07
C GLY A 24 -8.38 0.99 -5.69
N ASN A 25 -9.53 0.52 -5.20
CA ASN A 25 -9.60 -0.26 -3.97
C ASN A 25 -8.84 -1.58 -4.05
N LEU A 26 -8.95 -2.33 -5.16
CA LEU A 26 -8.15 -3.54 -5.39
C LEU A 26 -6.65 -3.20 -5.44
N SER A 27 -6.27 -2.13 -6.15
CA SER A 27 -4.88 -1.70 -6.28
C SER A 27 -4.27 -1.30 -4.93
N ARG A 28 -5.01 -0.55 -4.10
CA ARG A 28 -4.61 -0.20 -2.73
C ARG A 28 -4.50 -1.43 -1.85
N HIS A 29 -5.48 -2.33 -1.90
CA HIS A 29 -5.45 -3.59 -1.16
C HIS A 29 -4.20 -4.41 -1.52
N ARG A 30 -3.95 -4.62 -2.82
CA ARG A 30 -2.79 -5.35 -3.30
C ARG A 30 -1.50 -4.68 -2.85
N LYS A 31 -1.39 -3.35 -2.97
CA LYS A 31 -0.23 -2.59 -2.49
C LYS A 31 -0.02 -2.65 -0.99
N ALA A 32 -1.09 -2.73 -0.20
CA ALA A 32 -1.00 -2.70 1.26
C ALA A 32 -0.70 -4.07 1.87
N LEU A 33 -1.27 -5.14 1.30
CA LEU A 33 -1.28 -6.47 1.92
C LEU A 33 -0.45 -7.51 1.16
N HIS A 34 -0.13 -7.26 -0.11
CA HIS A 34 0.57 -8.21 -0.95
C HIS A 34 1.79 -7.65 -1.66
N SER A 35 1.95 -6.33 -1.69
CA SER A 35 3.14 -5.69 -2.23
C SER A 35 4.12 -5.52 -1.08
N GLU A 36 5.11 -6.40 -1.01
CA GLU A 36 6.29 -6.18 -0.17
C GLU A 36 7.10 -4.96 -0.65
N HIS A 37 6.83 -4.52 -1.88
CA HIS A 37 7.45 -3.34 -2.48
C HIS A 37 6.54 -2.14 -2.32
N ARG A 38 6.61 -1.50 -1.15
CA ARG A 38 6.44 -0.04 -1.09
C ARG A 38 7.63 0.54 -1.88
N PRO A 39 7.42 1.27 -2.99
CA PRO A 39 8.49 1.64 -3.93
C PRO A 39 9.54 2.56 -3.30
N HIS A 40 9.20 3.20 -2.19
CA HIS A 40 10.06 4.15 -1.51
C HIS A 40 10.59 3.50 -0.22
N ALA A 41 11.63 2.69 -0.33
CA ALA A 41 12.32 2.11 0.81
C ALA A 41 13.41 3.05 1.33
N CYS A 42 13.53 3.17 2.65
CA CYS A 42 14.66 3.80 3.30
C CYS A 42 15.88 2.88 3.18
N ASN A 43 16.97 3.39 2.64
CA ASN A 43 18.24 2.67 2.55
C ASN A 43 19.00 2.57 3.88
N ILE A 44 18.58 3.31 4.92
CA ILE A 44 19.26 3.34 6.23
C ILE A 44 18.66 2.30 7.19
N CYS A 45 17.33 2.21 7.27
CA CYS A 45 16.65 1.29 8.18
C CYS A 45 15.67 0.33 7.50
N HIS A 46 15.65 0.30 6.17
CA HIS A 46 14.78 -0.55 5.35
C HIS A 46 13.26 -0.35 5.59
N LYS A 47 12.86 0.71 6.31
CA LYS A 47 11.44 1.10 6.39
C LYS A 47 10.94 1.52 5.02
N THR A 48 9.78 1.01 4.65
CA THR A 48 9.21 1.28 3.35
C THR A 48 8.04 2.26 3.45
N PHE A 49 7.86 3.15 2.47
CA PHE A 49 6.86 4.22 2.44
C PHE A 49 5.99 4.16 1.18
N SER A 50 4.73 4.58 1.29
CA SER A 50 3.78 4.59 0.18
C SER A 50 3.95 5.80 -0.75
N ARG A 51 4.64 6.86 -0.30
CA ARG A 51 4.88 8.11 -1.03
C ARG A 51 6.33 8.54 -0.90
N ASN A 52 6.88 9.13 -1.96
CA ASN A 52 8.25 9.66 -1.96
C ASN A 52 8.44 10.80 -0.94
N SER A 53 7.44 11.68 -0.78
CA SER A 53 7.51 12.79 0.19
C SER A 53 7.71 12.30 1.63
N HIS A 54 7.02 11.22 2.02
CA HIS A 54 7.17 10.64 3.35
C HIS A 54 8.53 9.95 3.53
N LEU A 55 9.08 9.33 2.47
CA LEU A 55 10.43 8.78 2.52
C LEU A 55 11.47 9.90 2.71
N GLN A 56 11.34 11.02 1.99
CA GLN A 56 12.28 12.14 2.10
C GLN A 56 12.26 12.80 3.48
N GLU A 57 11.07 13.01 4.06
CA GLU A 57 10.95 13.48 5.44
C GLU A 57 11.59 12.50 6.43
N HIS A 58 11.34 11.21 6.25
CA HIS A 58 11.95 10.18 7.08
C HIS A 58 13.48 10.13 6.98
N ILE A 59 14.06 10.29 5.79
CA ILE A 59 15.52 10.33 5.60
C ILE A 59 16.15 11.49 6.40
N ARG A 60 15.46 12.63 6.51
CA ARG A 60 15.94 13.76 7.32
C ARG A 60 16.09 13.39 8.80
N THR A 61 15.21 12.55 9.34
CA THR A 61 15.31 12.07 10.74
C THR A 61 16.55 11.21 10.99
N HIS A 62 17.09 10.55 9.97
CA HIS A 62 18.36 9.83 10.06
C HIS A 62 19.58 10.74 9.98
N SER A 63 19.45 11.87 9.28
CA SER A 63 20.50 12.89 9.23
C SER A 63 20.61 13.65 10.55
N ASP A 64 19.48 13.92 11.19
CA ASP A 64 19.40 14.62 12.49
C ASP A 64 19.84 13.74 13.66
N SER A 65 19.79 12.41 13.51
CA SER A 65 20.30 11.45 14.51
C SER A 65 21.80 11.17 14.37
N ARG A 66 22.51 11.89 13.47
CA ARG A 66 23.94 11.72 13.22
C ARG A 66 24.81 12.81 13.85
N ASP A 67 24.26 13.59 14.79
CA ASP A 67 25.01 14.54 15.60
C ASP A 67 24.85 14.19 17.09
N TYR A 68 25.63 13.22 17.56
CA TYR A 68 26.38 13.23 18.83
C TYR A 68 27.28 11.99 18.97
#